data_AF-J0CV08-F1
#
_entry.id   AF-J0CV08-F1
#
_cell.length_a   1.000
_cell.length_b   1.000
_cell.length_c   1.000
_cell.angle_alpha   90.00
_cell.angle_beta   90.00
_cell.angle_gamma   90.00
#
_symmetry.space_group_name_H-M   'P 1'
#
loop_
_entity.id
_entity.type
_entity.pdbx_description
1 polymer ?
#
loop_
_entity_poly.entity_id
_entity_poly.type
_entity_poly.pdbx_seq_one_letter_code
_entity_poly.pdbx_strand_id
1 'polypeptide(L)'
;GCLFTWLPDVAAIYKRLEASMEIPHALRTSRRFNLPFAAHTLNLGPYVRCWFHRDARNFTLGWCPVLVLGQFDYRTSAHFIMVEPQIVMELRPGDVLLMMSSVITHGTAALLEGETRMSWTCFTAGALFRWVAAGHKLVGDLSEDEHAAYLERSAQIFGEAWRANLTLDELEQRYMAEAGILHL
;
A
#
# COMPACT_ATOMS: atom_id res chain seq x y z
N GLY A 1 -3.10 12.55 -4.39
CA GLY A 1 -2.99 11.15 -4.87
C GLY A 1 -3.98 10.30 -4.11
N CYS A 2 -4.42 9.17 -4.66
CA CYS A 2 -5.49 8.32 -4.11
C CYS A 2 -5.37 8.06 -2.59
N LEU A 3 -4.17 7.76 -2.07
CA LEU A 3 -3.98 7.55 -0.63
C LEU A 3 -4.25 8.81 0.20
N PHE A 4 -3.81 9.98 -0.23
CA PHE A 4 -4.08 11.25 0.48
C PHE A 4 -5.57 11.60 0.49
N THR A 5 -6.30 11.20 -0.56
CA THR A 5 -7.74 11.42 -0.66
C THR A 5 -8.51 10.51 0.27
N TRP A 6 -8.23 9.20 0.25
CA TRP A 6 -9.04 8.21 0.97
C TRP A 6 -8.53 7.89 2.38
N LEU A 7 -7.22 7.99 2.63
CA LEU A 7 -6.53 7.57 3.86
C LEU A 7 -5.45 8.59 4.27
N PRO A 8 -5.82 9.86 4.54
CA PRO A 8 -4.86 10.94 4.81
C PRO A 8 -3.98 10.67 6.03
N ASP A 9 -4.52 10.04 7.07
CA ASP A 9 -3.76 9.73 8.29
C ASP A 9 -2.71 8.64 8.05
N VAL A 10 -3.04 7.63 7.25
CA VAL A 10 -2.06 6.64 6.77
C VAL A 10 -0.99 7.31 5.90
N ALA A 11 -1.39 8.23 5.01
CA ALA A 11 -0.45 8.97 4.20
C ALA A 11 0.52 9.82 5.05
N ALA A 12 0.03 10.40 6.15
CA ALA A 12 0.84 11.16 7.11
C ALA A 12 1.87 10.27 7.82
N ILE A 13 1.51 9.03 8.19
CA ILE A 13 2.44 8.04 8.76
C ILE A 13 3.60 7.76 7.79
N TYR A 14 3.29 7.52 6.53
CA TYR A 14 4.32 7.29 5.52
C TYR A 14 5.21 8.52 5.29
N LYS A 15 4.65 9.73 5.33
CA LYS A 15 5.44 10.97 5.23
C LYS A 15 6.35 11.20 6.44
N ARG A 16 5.89 10.87 7.64
CA ARG A 16 6.74 10.90 8.84
C ARG A 16 7.87 9.89 8.72
N LEU A 17 7.59 8.68 8.25
CA LEU A 17 8.63 7.68 7.99
C LEU A 17 9.66 8.21 6.99
N GLU A 18 9.24 8.76 5.84
CA GLU A 18 10.16 9.35 4.83
C GLU A 18 11.04 10.44 5.46
N ALA A 19 10.47 11.30 6.32
CA ALA A 19 11.22 12.32 7.03
C ALA A 19 12.25 11.73 8.01
N SER A 20 11.85 10.71 8.77
CA SER A 20 12.69 10.03 9.76
C SER A 20 13.81 9.20 9.15
N MET A 21 13.73 8.82 7.86
CA MET A 21 14.82 8.12 7.19
C MET A 21 16.05 9.00 6.93
N GLU A 22 15.92 10.32 7.10
CA GLU A 22 17.02 11.30 6.89
C GLU A 22 17.69 11.19 5.51
N ILE A 23 16.96 10.71 4.51
CA ILE A 23 17.50 10.51 3.15
C ILE A 23 18.01 11.87 2.63
N PRO A 24 19.28 11.96 2.19
CA PRO A 24 19.83 13.18 1.65
C PRO A 24 18.94 13.75 0.57
N HIS A 25 18.77 15.07 0.58
CA HIS A 25 17.85 15.74 -0.33
C HIS A 25 18.07 15.34 -1.80
N ALA A 26 19.33 15.20 -2.23
CA ALA A 26 19.70 14.81 -3.60
C ALA A 26 19.24 13.39 -3.99
N LEU A 27 19.00 12.51 -3.01
CA LEU A 27 18.54 11.14 -3.19
C LEU A 27 17.03 11.00 -3.00
N ARG A 28 16.33 12.08 -2.61
CA ARG A 28 14.87 12.11 -2.58
C ARG A 28 14.37 12.25 -4.01
N THR A 29 14.10 11.12 -4.66
CA THR A 29 13.53 11.05 -6.01
C THR A 29 12.08 11.54 -6.09
N SER A 30 11.47 11.95 -4.97
CA SER A 30 10.04 12.26 -4.83
C SER A 30 9.64 13.71 -5.10
N ARG A 31 10.54 14.63 -5.50
CA ARG A 31 10.27 16.09 -5.48
C ARG A 31 9.06 16.58 -6.29
N ARG A 32 8.41 15.76 -7.11
CA ARG A 32 7.08 16.07 -7.72
C ARG A 32 6.13 14.89 -7.83
N PHE A 33 6.56 13.71 -7.40
CA PHE A 33 5.78 12.49 -7.53
C PHE A 33 5.04 12.26 -6.23
N ASN A 34 3.79 12.75 -6.16
CA ASN A 34 3.03 12.91 -4.92
C ASN A 34 2.45 11.60 -4.37
N LEU A 35 3.31 10.62 -4.10
CA LEU A 35 2.96 9.38 -3.41
C LEU A 35 3.93 9.18 -2.22
N PRO A 36 3.46 8.85 -1.02
CA PRO A 36 4.30 8.83 0.18
C PRO A 36 5.08 7.51 0.36
N PHE A 37 5.22 6.69 -0.68
CA PHE A 37 5.81 5.35 -0.57
C PHE A 37 7.33 5.37 -0.74
N ALA A 38 8.00 4.47 -0.02
CA ALA A 38 9.45 4.33 -0.12
C ALA A 38 9.91 3.56 -1.37
N ALA A 39 9.01 2.81 -2.01
CA ALA A 39 9.30 2.02 -3.20
C ALA A 39 8.10 1.93 -4.15
N HIS A 40 8.40 1.58 -5.40
CA HIS A 40 7.40 1.21 -6.39
C HIS A 40 7.95 0.15 -7.36
N THR A 41 7.06 -0.54 -8.06
CA THR A 41 7.42 -1.53 -9.08
C THR A 41 6.52 -1.37 -10.29
N LEU A 42 7.14 -1.31 -11.48
CA LEU A 42 6.47 -1.41 -12.76
C LEU A 42 6.53 -2.86 -13.21
N ASN A 43 5.40 -3.56 -13.15
CA ASN A 43 5.27 -4.88 -13.75
C ASN A 43 5.00 -4.68 -15.23
N LEU A 44 6.06 -4.78 -16.02
CA LEU A 44 6.03 -4.58 -17.46
C LEU A 44 5.56 -5.88 -18.16
N GLY A 45 4.73 -5.73 -19.17
CA GLY A 45 3.92 -6.78 -19.77
C GLY A 45 4.67 -7.66 -20.78
N PRO A 46 3.95 -8.33 -21.70
CA PRO A 46 2.51 -8.20 -21.94
C PRO A 46 1.62 -9.05 -21.00
N TYR A 47 2.14 -10.07 -20.30
CA TYR A 47 1.31 -11.03 -19.56
C TYR A 47 1.52 -10.97 -18.04
N VAL A 48 1.33 -9.81 -17.42
CA VAL A 48 1.45 -9.69 -15.96
C VAL A 48 0.26 -10.35 -15.25
N ARG A 49 0.53 -11.53 -14.71
CA ARG A 49 -0.32 -12.24 -13.74
C ARG A 49 0.47 -12.51 -12.46
N CYS A 50 -0.21 -12.46 -11.33
CA CYS A 50 0.36 -12.88 -10.06
C CYS A 50 -0.34 -14.14 -9.58
N TRP A 51 0.44 -15.15 -9.20
CA TRP A 51 -0.09 -16.26 -8.40
C TRP A 51 -0.49 -15.75 -7.01
N PHE A 52 -1.33 -16.51 -6.30
CA PHE A 52 -1.75 -16.14 -4.97
C PHE A 52 -0.56 -15.97 -4.03
N HIS A 53 -0.42 -14.77 -3.47
CA HIS A 53 0.63 -14.42 -2.54
C HIS A 53 0.19 -13.27 -1.63
N ARG A 54 1.01 -13.00 -0.62
CA ARG A 54 0.98 -11.76 0.17
C ARG A 54 2.32 -11.09 -0.01
N ASP A 55 2.33 -9.76 -0.04
CA ASP A 55 3.57 -8.99 0.03
C ASP A 55 4.05 -8.95 1.48
N ALA A 56 4.46 -10.09 2.03
CA ALA A 56 4.72 -10.28 3.46
C ALA A 56 5.85 -9.38 4.02
N ARG A 57 6.60 -8.69 3.14
CA ARG A 57 7.65 -7.73 3.51
C ARG A 57 7.13 -6.29 3.62
N ASN A 58 5.95 -5.99 3.09
CA ASN A 58 5.32 -4.68 3.21
C ASN A 58 4.87 -4.44 4.65
N PHE A 59 4.69 -3.17 5.00
CA PHE A 59 4.16 -2.82 6.31
C PHE A 59 2.77 -3.44 6.52
N THR A 60 2.55 -4.09 7.66
CA THR A 60 1.33 -4.88 7.94
C THR A 60 0.06 -4.05 7.87
N LEU A 61 0.11 -2.81 8.36
CA LEU A 61 -1.01 -1.85 8.34
C LEU A 61 -0.87 -0.84 7.19
N GLY A 62 -0.02 -1.17 6.23
CA GLY A 62 0.28 -0.33 5.09
C GLY A 62 -0.62 -0.61 3.91
N TRP A 63 -1.13 0.45 3.29
CA TRP A 63 -1.86 0.39 2.04
C TRP A 63 -0.91 0.50 0.85
N CYS A 64 -1.21 -0.25 -0.20
CA CYS A 64 -0.45 -0.30 -1.44
C CYS A 64 -1.39 -0.02 -2.61
N PRO A 65 -1.20 1.09 -3.36
CA PRO A 65 -1.92 1.31 -4.60
C PRO A 65 -1.41 0.38 -5.70
N VAL A 66 -2.32 -0.08 -6.54
CA VAL A 66 -2.05 -0.80 -7.78
C VAL A 66 -2.82 -0.11 -8.90
N LEU A 67 -2.10 0.55 -9.80
CA LEU A 67 -2.64 1.04 -11.06
C LEU A 67 -2.63 -0.10 -12.08
N VAL A 68 -3.80 -0.40 -12.66
CA VAL A 68 -3.96 -1.42 -13.69
C VAL A 68 -3.76 -0.81 -15.07
N LEU A 69 -2.98 -1.46 -15.93
CA LEU A 69 -2.62 -0.97 -17.26
C LEU A 69 -2.74 -2.11 -18.29
N GLY A 70 -2.81 -1.77 -19.57
CA GLY A 70 -2.83 -2.72 -20.69
C GLY A 70 -4.10 -2.64 -21.53
N GLN A 71 -4.31 -3.67 -22.34
CA GLN A 71 -5.46 -3.82 -23.26
C GLN A 71 -6.01 -5.24 -23.10
N PHE A 72 -7.14 -5.35 -22.39
CA PHE A 72 -7.83 -6.61 -22.10
C PHE A 72 -9.30 -6.32 -21.78
N ASP A 73 -10.17 -7.31 -21.92
CA ASP A 73 -11.56 -7.23 -21.47
C ASP A 73 -11.66 -7.61 -19.99
N TYR A 74 -11.66 -6.59 -19.15
CA TYR A 74 -11.75 -6.72 -17.69
C TYR A 74 -12.98 -7.45 -17.16
N ARG A 75 -14.00 -7.67 -18.01
CA ARG A 75 -15.21 -8.45 -17.65
C ARG A 75 -15.00 -9.95 -17.84
N THR A 76 -14.10 -10.35 -18.74
CA THR A 76 -13.90 -11.75 -19.10
C THR A 76 -12.54 -12.30 -18.71
N SER A 77 -11.55 -11.44 -18.41
CA SER A 77 -10.19 -11.85 -18.06
C SER A 77 -9.57 -10.97 -16.98
N ALA A 78 -8.39 -11.40 -16.48
CA ALA A 78 -7.55 -10.61 -15.58
C ALA A 78 -8.22 -10.06 -14.31
N HIS A 79 -9.29 -10.72 -13.85
CA HIS A 79 -9.93 -10.39 -12.57
C HIS A 79 -8.92 -10.43 -11.43
N PHE A 80 -9.02 -9.44 -10.54
CA PHE A 80 -8.23 -9.39 -9.33
C PHE A 80 -8.94 -10.16 -8.23
N ILE A 81 -8.22 -11.07 -7.57
CA ILE A 81 -8.82 -12.00 -6.61
C ILE A 81 -8.22 -11.73 -5.24
N MET A 82 -9.07 -11.58 -4.23
CA MET A 82 -8.69 -11.45 -2.82
C MET A 82 -9.35 -12.59 -2.02
N VAL A 83 -8.53 -13.40 -1.35
CA VAL A 83 -8.98 -14.67 -0.75
C VAL A 83 -9.76 -14.45 0.55
N GLU A 84 -9.18 -13.71 1.50
CA GLU A 84 -9.77 -13.49 2.83
C GLU A 84 -11.11 -12.76 2.79
N PRO A 85 -11.30 -11.68 1.99
CA PRO A 85 -12.62 -11.07 1.84
C PRO A 85 -13.55 -11.83 0.89
N GLN A 86 -13.06 -12.89 0.21
CA GLN A 86 -13.80 -13.69 -0.78
C GLN A 86 -14.34 -12.85 -1.95
N ILE A 87 -13.51 -11.94 -2.48
CA ILE A 87 -13.91 -11.01 -3.54
C ILE A 87 -13.14 -11.31 -4.83
N VAL A 88 -13.86 -11.31 -5.96
CA VAL A 88 -13.32 -11.25 -7.31
C VAL A 88 -13.73 -9.90 -7.91
N MET A 89 -12.75 -9.10 -8.31
CA MET A 89 -12.96 -7.74 -8.81
C MET A 89 -12.61 -7.61 -10.28
N GLU A 90 -13.52 -6.98 -11.00
CA GLU A 90 -13.33 -6.47 -12.36
C GLU A 90 -12.57 -5.14 -12.31
N LEU A 91 -11.25 -5.16 -12.55
CA LEU A 91 -10.43 -3.94 -12.63
C LEU A 91 -10.10 -3.59 -14.08
N ARG A 92 -10.50 -2.40 -14.50
CA ARG A 92 -10.28 -1.86 -15.84
C ARG A 92 -8.86 -1.31 -15.99
N PRO A 93 -8.29 -1.28 -17.20
CA PRO A 93 -7.14 -0.42 -17.47
C PRO A 93 -7.44 1.04 -17.07
N GLY A 94 -6.60 1.60 -16.20
CA GLY A 94 -6.78 2.92 -15.60
C GLY A 94 -7.30 2.90 -14.16
N ASP A 95 -7.86 1.79 -13.68
CA ASP A 95 -8.33 1.68 -12.30
C ASP A 95 -7.17 1.65 -11.31
N VAL A 96 -7.40 2.21 -10.12
CA VAL A 96 -6.48 2.18 -8.99
C VAL A 96 -7.13 1.44 -7.84
N LEU A 97 -6.56 0.29 -7.48
CA LEU A 97 -6.92 -0.44 -6.27
C LEU A 97 -6.04 0.02 -5.10
N LEU A 98 -6.65 0.36 -3.97
CA LEU A 98 -5.95 0.48 -2.68
C LEU A 98 -6.19 -0.80 -1.88
N MET A 99 -5.13 -1.47 -1.43
CA MET A 99 -5.26 -2.67 -0.59
C MET A 99 -4.13 -2.81 0.43
N MET A 100 -4.39 -3.55 1.50
CA MET A 100 -3.36 -3.98 2.45
C MET A 100 -2.71 -5.29 1.97
N SER A 101 -1.74 -5.17 1.06
CA SER A 101 -1.19 -6.32 0.33
C SER A 101 -0.37 -7.30 1.16
N SER A 102 0.06 -6.89 2.35
CA SER A 102 0.81 -7.72 3.31
C SER A 102 -0.07 -8.71 4.08
N VAL A 103 -1.37 -8.42 4.23
CA VAL A 103 -2.31 -9.24 5.03
C VAL A 103 -3.37 -9.94 4.17
N ILE A 104 -3.64 -9.45 2.95
CA ILE A 104 -4.60 -10.04 2.02
C ILE A 104 -3.86 -10.90 0.99
N THR A 105 -4.17 -12.19 0.94
CA THR A 105 -3.74 -13.09 -0.12
C THR A 105 -4.45 -12.69 -1.41
N HIS A 106 -3.67 -12.40 -2.44
CA HIS A 106 -4.21 -11.87 -3.67
C HIS A 106 -3.49 -12.43 -4.91
N GLY A 107 -4.20 -12.40 -6.03
CA GLY A 107 -3.71 -12.88 -7.32
C GLY A 107 -4.47 -12.23 -8.47
N THR A 108 -4.08 -12.59 -9.69
CA THR A 108 -4.78 -12.14 -10.90
C THR A 108 -5.10 -13.35 -11.77
N ALA A 109 -6.35 -13.43 -12.23
CA ALA A 109 -6.79 -14.45 -13.18
C ALA A 109 -6.00 -14.38 -14.50
N ALA A 110 -6.13 -15.42 -15.32
CA ALA A 110 -5.45 -15.46 -16.61
C ALA A 110 -5.99 -14.39 -17.58
N LEU A 111 -5.12 -13.96 -18.48
CA LEU A 111 -5.49 -13.21 -19.68
C LEU A 111 -5.93 -14.17 -20.79
N LEU A 112 -6.75 -13.68 -21.71
CA LEU A 112 -7.07 -14.35 -22.97
C LEU A 112 -5.98 -14.08 -24.02
N GLU A 113 -6.02 -14.86 -25.10
CA GLU A 113 -5.09 -14.71 -26.21
C GLU A 113 -5.18 -13.32 -26.85
N GLY A 114 -4.02 -12.72 -27.15
CA GLY A 114 -3.92 -11.38 -27.71
C GLY A 114 -4.07 -10.23 -26.71
N GLU A 115 -4.45 -10.50 -25.47
CA GLU A 115 -4.57 -9.47 -24.43
C GLU A 115 -3.23 -9.10 -23.79
N THR A 116 -3.16 -7.88 -23.24
CA THR A 116 -2.00 -7.39 -22.50
C THR A 116 -2.41 -6.80 -21.17
N ARG A 117 -1.62 -7.07 -20.12
CA ARG A 117 -1.75 -6.44 -18.81
C ARG A 117 -0.39 -6.06 -18.24
N MET A 118 -0.38 -4.89 -17.63
CA MET A 118 0.71 -4.31 -16.87
C MET A 118 0.17 -3.77 -15.56
N SER A 119 1.06 -3.49 -14.62
CA SER A 119 0.64 -2.76 -13.42
C SER A 119 1.76 -1.91 -12.87
N TRP A 120 1.37 -0.86 -12.17
CA TRP A 120 2.27 -0.05 -11.39
C TRP A 120 1.81 -0.06 -9.94
N THR A 121 2.65 -0.59 -9.05
CA THR A 121 2.36 -0.65 -7.62
C THR A 121 3.34 0.18 -6.81
N CYS A 122 2.87 0.76 -5.71
CA CYS A 122 3.72 1.46 -4.75
C CYS A 122 3.54 0.83 -3.36
N PHE A 123 4.61 0.79 -2.58
CA PHE A 123 4.61 0.14 -1.28
C PHE A 123 5.74 0.65 -0.40
N THR A 124 5.65 0.34 0.89
CA THR A 124 6.70 0.63 1.87
C THR A 124 6.97 -0.66 2.66
N ALA A 125 8.23 -1.08 2.66
CA ALA A 125 8.66 -2.26 3.42
C ALA A 125 8.50 -2.04 4.93
N GLY A 126 7.95 -3.02 5.65
CA GLY A 126 7.81 -2.98 7.10
C GLY A 126 9.15 -2.91 7.84
N ALA A 127 10.23 -3.37 7.20
CA ALA A 127 11.59 -3.25 7.74
C ALA A 127 12.04 -1.80 7.94
N LEU A 128 11.55 -0.87 7.11
CA LEU A 128 11.90 0.55 7.23
C LEU A 128 11.31 1.16 8.52
N PHE A 129 10.08 0.78 8.88
CA PHE A 129 9.48 1.16 10.15
C PHE A 129 10.26 0.60 11.34
N ARG A 130 10.67 -0.67 11.27
CA ARG A 130 11.48 -1.29 12.33
C ARG A 130 12.85 -0.63 12.46
N TRP A 131 13.49 -0.29 11.35
CA TRP A 131 14.79 0.37 11.34
C TRP A 131 14.72 1.77 11.97
N VAL A 132 13.70 2.57 11.62
CA VAL A 132 13.46 3.87 12.27
C VAL A 132 13.14 3.70 13.76
N ALA A 133 12.29 2.73 14.12
CA ALA A 133 11.99 2.43 15.52
C ALA A 133 13.23 1.95 16.30
N ALA A 134 14.21 1.35 15.64
CA ALA A 134 15.47 0.90 16.22
C ALA A 134 16.54 2.00 16.29
N GLY A 135 16.20 3.27 16.00
CA GLY A 135 17.18 4.35 15.97
C GLY A 135 18.23 4.16 14.87
N HIS A 136 17.78 3.70 13.70
CA HIS A 136 18.59 3.51 12.50
C HIS A 136 19.65 2.39 12.62
N LYS A 137 19.43 1.44 13.54
CA LYS A 137 20.25 0.23 13.71
C LYS A 137 19.50 -1.03 13.29
N LEU A 138 20.24 -2.12 13.09
CA LEU A 138 19.62 -3.44 13.01
C LEU A 138 19.11 -3.82 14.40
N VAL A 139 17.94 -4.45 14.47
CA VAL A 139 17.35 -4.88 15.75
C VAL A 139 18.28 -5.83 16.51
N GLY A 140 19.07 -6.64 15.80
CA GLY A 140 20.06 -7.53 16.41
C GLY A 140 21.28 -6.84 17.04
N ASP A 141 21.49 -5.56 16.77
CA ASP A 141 22.63 -4.77 17.26
C ASP A 141 22.26 -3.87 18.45
N LEU A 142 21.03 -3.97 18.97
CA LEU A 142 20.55 -3.14 20.07
C LEU A 142 21.04 -3.67 21.42
N SER A 143 21.46 -2.76 22.29
CA SER A 143 21.58 -3.04 23.73
C SER A 143 20.20 -3.31 24.36
N GLU A 144 20.16 -3.79 25.60
CA GLU A 144 18.91 -4.08 26.31
C GLU A 144 18.01 -2.84 26.43
N ASP A 145 18.58 -1.69 26.82
CA ASP A 145 17.85 -0.43 26.93
C ASP A 145 17.32 0.06 25.57
N GLU A 146 18.13 -0.07 24.51
CA GLU A 146 17.73 0.29 23.15
C GLU A 146 16.64 -0.63 22.62
N HIS A 147 16.70 -1.92 22.95
CA HIS A 147 15.70 -2.90 22.56
C HIS A 147 14.36 -2.62 23.27
N ALA A 148 14.38 -2.27 24.57
CA ALA A 148 13.17 -1.86 25.29
C ALA A 148 12.52 -0.63 24.64
N ALA A 149 13.32 0.39 24.30
CA ALA A 149 12.84 1.58 23.61
C ALA A 149 12.33 1.30 22.18
N TYR A 150 12.97 0.35 21.47
CA TYR A 150 12.51 -0.13 20.16
C TYR A 150 11.12 -0.77 20.24
N LEU A 151 10.87 -1.61 21.26
CA LEU A 151 9.57 -2.26 21.45
C LEU A 151 8.47 -1.23 21.72
N GLU A 152 8.73 -0.25 22.58
CA GLU A 152 7.80 0.84 22.89
C GLU A 152 7.46 1.64 21.62
N ARG A 153 8.48 2.10 20.88
CA ARG A 153 8.27 2.84 19.62
C ARG A 153 7.56 2.01 18.56
N SER A 154 7.89 0.72 18.44
CA SER A 154 7.23 -0.18 17.50
C SER A 154 5.75 -0.36 17.83
N ALA A 155 5.41 -0.51 19.12
CA ALA A 155 4.03 -0.61 19.58
C ALA A 155 3.26 0.70 19.33
N GLN A 156 3.89 1.86 19.56
CA GLN A 156 3.30 3.17 19.28
C GLN A 156 3.00 3.34 17.78
N ILE A 157 3.97 3.06 16.91
CA ILE A 157 3.80 3.13 15.45
C ILE A 157 2.67 2.20 14.99
N PHE A 158 2.64 0.96 15.50
CA PHE A 158 1.60 0.01 15.15
C PHE A 158 0.22 0.48 15.61
N GLY A 159 0.09 0.95 16.87
CA GLY A 159 -1.17 1.44 17.41
C GLY A 159 -1.67 2.69 16.71
N GLU A 160 -0.77 3.59 16.32
CA GLU A 160 -1.10 4.75 15.48
C GLU A 160 -1.61 4.32 14.10
N ALA A 161 -0.86 3.46 13.41
CA ALA A 161 -1.27 2.95 12.11
C ALA A 161 -2.61 2.21 12.15
N TRP A 162 -2.88 1.46 13.22
CA TRP A 162 -4.16 0.79 13.40
C TRP A 162 -5.31 1.78 13.46
N ARG A 163 -5.17 2.83 14.28
CA ARG A 163 -6.19 3.89 14.42
C ARG A 163 -6.34 4.79 13.20
N ALA A 164 -5.31 4.88 12.37
CA ALA A 164 -5.35 5.66 11.13
C ALA A 164 -6.13 4.97 9.98
N ASN A 165 -6.46 3.69 10.13
CA ASN A 165 -7.33 3.00 9.19
C ASN A 165 -8.79 3.39 9.42
N LEU A 166 -9.57 3.40 8.33
CA LEU A 166 -11.00 3.68 8.41
C LEU A 166 -11.77 2.45 8.89
N THR A 167 -12.75 2.69 9.73
CA THR A 167 -13.90 1.79 9.93
C THR A 167 -14.81 1.81 8.70
N LEU A 168 -15.73 0.85 8.62
CA LEU A 168 -16.71 0.81 7.54
C LEU A 168 -17.58 2.07 7.53
N ASP A 169 -18.07 2.49 8.70
CA ASP A 169 -18.92 3.68 8.85
C ASP A 169 -18.19 4.95 8.37
N GLU A 170 -16.91 5.12 8.73
CA GLU A 170 -16.11 6.27 8.29
C GLU A 170 -15.88 6.26 6.77
N LEU A 171 -15.67 5.06 6.19
CA LEU A 171 -15.53 4.92 4.74
C LEU A 171 -16.83 5.27 4.01
N GLU A 172 -17.98 4.81 4.51
CA GLU A 172 -19.30 5.13 3.95
C GLU A 172 -19.59 6.62 4.03
N GLN A 173 -19.38 7.24 5.19
CA GLN A 173 -19.56 8.70 5.37
C GLN A 173 -18.71 9.50 4.39
N ARG A 174 -17.45 9.09 4.21
CA ARG A 174 -16.53 9.75 3.29
C ARG A 174 -16.96 9.60 1.83
N TYR A 175 -17.37 8.39 1.43
CA TYR A 175 -17.90 8.13 0.10
C TYR A 175 -19.11 9.01 -0.20
N MET A 176 -20.05 9.10 0.74
CA MET A 176 -21.27 9.91 0.58
C MET A 176 -20.97 11.41 0.51
N ALA A 177 -19.96 11.88 1.25
CA ALA A 177 -19.50 13.26 1.19
C ALA A 177 -18.83 13.59 -0.15
N GLU A 178 -17.97 12.71 -0.67
CA GLU A 178 -17.29 12.91 -1.97
C GLU A 178 -18.25 12.75 -3.16
N ALA A 179 -19.25 11.88 -3.06
CA ALA A 179 -20.28 11.69 -4.09
C ALA A 179 -21.32 12.83 -4.14
N GLY A 180 -21.26 13.80 -3.23
CA GLY A 180 -22.23 14.89 -3.12
C GLY A 180 -23.60 14.45 -2.63
N ILE A 181 -23.68 13.32 -1.91
CA ILE A 181 -24.95 12.70 -1.47
C ILE A 181 -25.32 13.12 -0.04
N LEU A 182 -24.40 13.74 0.71
CA LEU A 182 -24.70 14.36 2.01
C LEU A 182 -25.05 15.85 1.85
N HIS A 183 -26.33 16.12 1.56
CA HIS A 183 -27.00 17.32 2.04
C HIS A 183 -27.95 16.92 3.17
N LEU A 184 -27.52 17.15 4.41
CA LEU A 184 -28.41 17.30 5.57
C LEU A 184 -28.10 18.64 6.24
#